data_AF-A0A1V5PZT6-F1
#
_entry.id   AF-A0A1V5PZT6-F1
#
_cell.length_a   1.000
_cell.length_b   1.000
_cell.length_c   1.000
_cell.angle_alpha   90.00
_cell.angle_beta   90.00
_cell.angle_gamma   90.00
#
_symmetry.space_group_name_H-M   'P 1'
#
loop_
_entity.id
_entity.type
_entity.pdbx_description
1 polymer ?
#
loop_
_entity_poly.entity_id
_entity_poly.type
_entity_poly.pdbx_seq_one_letter_code
_entity_poly.pdbx_strand_id
1 'polypeptide(L)'
;MSKKTDPPNIRRISWLVWGILAVLAIVLISAFAHALMLNVTLRDKVATLEPLLEQQQNLNATLQAQLDYVQSDAYTEAWAQDQAGMARPGETLVVPLAATMTPTPTPLPELTPDNTPASKPFWVQWWQALFGE
;
A
#
# COMPACT_ATOMS: atom_id res chain seq x y z
N MET A 1 5.27 67.43 -52.34
CA MET A 1 4.42 66.34 -52.82
C MET A 1 5.31 65.33 -53.55
N SER A 2 5.68 64.20 -52.95
CA SER A 2 6.12 63.01 -53.69
C SER A 2 6.20 61.84 -52.72
N LYS A 3 5.23 60.93 -52.87
CA LYS A 3 5.10 59.74 -52.02
C LYS A 3 6.21 58.77 -52.41
N LYS A 4 7.09 58.47 -51.46
CA LYS A 4 8.12 57.44 -51.59
C LYS A 4 7.40 56.10 -51.75
N THR A 5 7.44 55.54 -52.95
CA THR A 5 6.88 54.24 -53.29
C THR A 5 7.85 53.17 -52.84
N ASP A 6 7.55 52.49 -51.73
CA ASP A 6 8.29 51.30 -51.35
C ASP A 6 8.06 50.20 -52.40
N PRO A 7 9.11 49.63 -53.01
CA PRO A 7 8.94 48.62 -54.04
C PRO A 7 8.26 47.36 -53.45
N PRO A 8 7.37 46.70 -54.20
CA PRO A 8 6.54 45.59 -53.72
C PRO A 8 7.34 44.39 -53.19
N ASN A 9 8.62 44.30 -53.54
CA ASN A 9 9.53 43.25 -53.10
C ASN A 9 9.93 43.38 -51.63
N ILE A 10 10.02 44.59 -51.06
CA ILE A 10 10.38 44.78 -49.64
C ILE A 10 9.30 44.21 -48.73
N ARG A 11 8.02 44.38 -49.09
CA ARG A 11 6.89 43.83 -48.33
C ARG A 11 6.89 42.30 -48.33
N ARG A 12 7.32 41.68 -49.45
CA ARG A 12 7.45 40.22 -49.58
C ARG A 12 8.64 39.68 -48.78
N ILE A 13 9.79 40.36 -48.84
CA ILE A 13 10.99 40.01 -48.06
C ILE A 13 10.70 40.13 -46.57
N SER A 14 10.01 41.20 -46.14
CA SER A 14 9.60 41.37 -44.74
C SER A 14 8.68 40.23 -44.26
N TRP A 15 7.80 39.72 -45.12
CA TRP A 15 6.91 38.61 -44.79
C TRP A 15 7.66 37.28 -44.68
N LEU A 16 8.66 37.07 -45.53
CA LEU A 16 9.58 35.92 -45.44
C LEU A 16 10.41 35.96 -44.16
N VAL A 17 10.98 37.12 -43.81
CA VAL A 17 11.75 37.30 -42.56
C VAL A 17 10.88 37.06 -41.34
N TRP A 18 9.64 37.57 -41.33
CA TRP A 18 8.69 37.31 -40.25
C TRP A 18 8.29 35.83 -40.15
N GLY A 19 8.10 35.16 -41.29
CA GLY A 19 7.83 33.72 -41.33
C GLY A 19 8.99 32.90 -40.75
N ILE A 20 10.22 33.21 -41.14
CA ILE A 20 11.43 32.55 -40.61
C ILE A 20 11.58 32.82 -39.11
N LEU A 21 11.35 34.06 -38.67
CA LEU A 21 11.42 34.43 -37.25
C LEU A 21 10.34 33.70 -36.43
N ALA A 22 9.13 33.57 -36.97
CA ALA A 22 8.04 32.84 -36.32
C ALA A 22 8.37 31.34 -36.21
N VAL A 23 8.93 30.74 -37.25
CA VAL A 23 9.38 29.34 -37.21
C VAL A 23 10.48 29.15 -36.16
N LEU A 24 11.47 30.04 -36.11
CA LEU A 24 12.53 29.99 -35.10
C LEU A 24 11.98 30.14 -33.68
N ALA A 25 11.03 31.06 -33.47
CA ALA A 25 10.36 31.23 -32.19
C ALA A 25 9.58 29.98 -31.76
N ILE A 26 8.86 29.34 -32.69
CA ILE A 26 8.14 28.09 -32.42
C ILE A 26 9.10 26.96 -32.02
N VAL A 27 10.24 26.84 -32.69
CA VAL A 27 11.28 25.83 -32.35
C VAL A 27 11.90 26.09 -30.97
N LEU A 28 12.13 27.36 -30.62
CA LEU A 28 12.62 27.73 -29.28
C LEU A 28 11.59 27.42 -28.19
N ILE A 29 10.32 27.72 -28.45
CA ILE A 29 9.22 27.42 -27.52
C ILE A 29 9.06 25.90 -27.34
N SER A 30 9.16 25.11 -28.41
CA SER A 30 9.05 23.65 -28.31
C SER A 30 10.24 23.03 -27.56
N ALA A 31 11.47 23.50 -27.82
CA ALA A 31 12.66 23.08 -27.08
C ALA A 31 12.55 23.42 -25.59
N PHE A 32 12.04 24.62 -25.27
CA PHE A 32 11.80 25.05 -23.89
C PHE A 32 10.69 24.25 -23.21
N ALA A 33 9.59 23.94 -23.92
CA ALA A 33 8.52 23.10 -23.41
C ALA A 33 9.01 21.67 -23.10
N HIS A 34 9.84 21.10 -23.98
CA HIS A 34 10.47 19.80 -23.74
C HIS A 34 11.38 19.82 -22.51
N ALA A 35 12.17 20.88 -22.32
CA ALA A 35 13.04 21.04 -21.15
C ALA A 35 12.26 21.15 -19.83
N LEU A 36 11.13 21.88 -19.83
CA LEU A 36 10.24 21.96 -18.66
C LEU A 36 9.61 20.60 -18.33
N MET A 37 9.17 19.85 -19.34
CA MET A 37 8.52 18.55 -19.16
C MET A 37 9.49 17.51 -18.57
N LEU A 38 10.76 17.53 -18.97
CA LEU A 38 11.82 16.70 -18.37
C LEU A 38 12.07 17.05 -16.90
N ASN A 39 11.99 18.32 -16.53
CA ASN A 39 12.21 18.76 -15.15
C ASN A 39 11.04 18.39 -14.22
N VAL A 40 9.81 18.47 -14.71
CA VAL A 40 8.60 18.08 -13.95
C VAL A 40 8.56 16.56 -13.75
N THR A 41 8.84 15.77 -14.79
CA THR A 41 8.85 14.30 -14.68
C THR A 41 9.93 13.77 -13.74
N LEU A 42 11.07 14.46 -13.61
CA LEU A 42 12.08 14.12 -12.61
C LEU A 42 11.61 14.41 -11.18
N ARG A 43 10.88 15.52 -10.96
CA ARG A 43 10.32 15.85 -9.64
C ARG A 43 9.24 14.87 -9.20
N ASP A 44 8.36 14.45 -10.11
CA ASP A 44 7.31 13.45 -9.80
C ASP A 44 7.89 12.08 -9.46
N LYS A 45 9.00 11.69 -10.10
CA LYS A 45 9.70 10.45 -9.77
C LYS A 45 10.40 10.53 -8.41
N VAL A 46 10.94 11.69 -8.01
CA VAL A 46 11.53 11.86 -6.68
C VAL A 46 10.45 11.89 -5.60
N ALA A 47 9.33 12.58 -5.86
CA ALA A 47 8.21 12.68 -4.91
C ALA A 47 7.54 11.32 -4.63
N THR A 48 7.63 10.36 -5.54
CA THR A 48 7.13 8.99 -5.33
C THR A 48 8.14 8.07 -4.63
N LEU A 49 9.44 8.38 -4.71
CA LEU A 49 10.50 7.58 -4.09
C LEU A 49 10.75 7.92 -2.62
N GLU A 50 10.58 9.19 -2.24
CA GLU A 50 10.74 9.66 -0.85
C GLU A 50 9.82 8.93 0.15
N PRO A 51 8.49 8.80 -0.07
CA PRO A 51 7.61 8.11 0.88
C PRO A 51 7.89 6.60 0.97
N LEU A 52 8.35 5.98 -0.12
CA LEU A 52 8.73 4.56 -0.12
C LEU A 52 10.00 4.33 0.71
N LEU A 53 10.94 5.26 0.66
CA LEU A 53 12.16 5.18 1.45
C LEU A 53 11.85 5.37 2.95
N GLU A 54 11.02 6.34 3.31
CA GLU A 54 10.59 6.55 4.70
C GLU A 54 9.84 5.34 5.26
N GLN A 55 8.92 4.76 4.49
CA GLN A 55 8.20 3.55 4.89
C GLN A 55 9.20 2.41 5.17
N GLN A 56 10.15 2.18 4.28
CA GLN A 56 11.11 1.09 4.42
C GLN A 56 12.05 1.30 5.61
N GLN A 57 12.46 2.54 5.88
CA GLN A 57 13.27 2.87 7.06
C GLN A 57 12.51 2.63 8.36
N ASN A 58 11.24 3.03 8.42
CA ASN A 58 10.40 2.81 9.60
C ASN A 58 10.18 1.31 9.88
N LEU A 59 9.90 0.53 8.82
CA LEU A 59 9.80 -0.92 8.94
C LEU A 59 11.11 -1.53 9.45
N ASN A 60 12.25 -1.09 8.90
CA ASN A 60 13.56 -1.59 9.34
C ASN A 60 13.83 -1.27 10.82
N ALA A 61 13.57 -0.04 11.26
CA ALA A 61 13.72 0.36 12.66
C ALA A 61 12.82 -0.46 13.60
N THR A 62 11.58 -0.70 13.18
CA THR A 62 10.62 -1.53 13.93
C THR A 62 11.11 -2.98 14.05
N LEU A 63 11.60 -3.56 12.95
CA LEU A 63 12.14 -4.92 12.92
C LEU A 63 13.40 -5.05 13.77
N GLN A 64 14.28 -4.05 13.75
CA GLN A 64 15.47 -4.01 14.60
C GLN A 64 15.08 -3.97 16.08
N ALA A 65 14.14 -3.11 16.46
CA ALA A 65 13.65 -3.03 17.84
C ALA A 65 13.03 -4.37 18.31
N GLN A 66 12.30 -5.08 17.43
CA GLN A 66 11.78 -6.41 17.74
C GLN A 66 12.90 -7.44 17.90
N LEU A 67 13.91 -7.42 17.04
CA LEU A 67 15.07 -8.30 17.16
C LEU A 67 15.84 -8.06 18.47
N ASP A 68 16.03 -6.80 18.86
CA ASP A 68 16.70 -6.46 20.11
C ASP A 68 15.89 -6.93 21.31
N TYR A 69 14.56 -6.75 21.27
CA TYR A 69 13.66 -7.25 22.32
C TYR A 69 13.73 -8.77 22.46
N VAL A 70 13.61 -9.52 21.35
CA VAL A 70 13.64 -10.99 21.36
C VAL A 70 15.00 -11.53 21.80
N GLN A 71 16.10 -10.82 21.54
CA GLN A 71 17.43 -11.18 22.00
C GLN A 71 17.69 -10.81 23.47
N SER A 72 16.83 -10.01 24.09
CA SER A 72 17.02 -9.56 25.46
C SER A 72 16.70 -10.64 26.50
N ASP A 73 17.33 -10.55 27.67
CA ASP A 73 17.05 -11.41 28.82
C ASP A 73 15.59 -11.28 29.30
N ALA A 74 14.98 -10.10 29.11
CA ALA A 74 13.59 -9.85 29.47
C ALA A 74 12.60 -10.71 28.65
N TYR A 75 12.88 -10.91 27.35
CA TYR A 75 12.08 -11.81 26.53
C TYR A 75 12.28 -13.28 26.96
N THR A 76 13.51 -13.67 27.28
CA THR A 76 13.81 -15.02 27.79
C THR A 76 13.05 -15.30 29.08
N GLU A 77 12.99 -14.33 30.00
CA GLU A 77 12.25 -14.43 31.26
C GLU A 77 10.74 -14.49 31.02
N ALA A 78 10.19 -13.62 30.17
CA ALA A 78 8.77 -13.63 29.82
C ALA A 78 8.37 -14.95 29.16
N TRP A 79 9.19 -15.45 28.24
CA TRP A 79 8.96 -16.75 27.60
C TRP A 79 9.03 -17.90 28.61
N ALA A 80 10.00 -17.86 29.53
CA ALA A 80 10.14 -18.87 30.57
C ALA A 80 8.91 -18.90 31.48
N GLN A 81 8.36 -17.75 31.84
CA GLN A 81 7.14 -17.63 32.67
C GLN A 81 5.88 -18.07 31.90
N ASP A 82 5.64 -17.49 30.73
CA ASP A 82 4.38 -17.65 29.98
C ASP A 82 4.28 -19.00 29.26
N GLN A 83 5.37 -19.45 28.63
CA GLN A 83 5.37 -20.63 27.77
C GLN A 83 5.92 -21.86 28.48
N ALA A 84 6.99 -21.70 29.27
CA ALA A 84 7.62 -22.81 29.97
C ALA A 84 7.07 -23.02 31.40
N GLY A 85 6.25 -22.11 31.92
CA GLY A 85 5.70 -22.18 33.28
C GLY A 85 6.79 -22.14 34.36
N MET A 86 7.97 -21.62 34.05
CA MET A 86 9.12 -21.54 34.93
C MET A 86 9.09 -20.23 35.72
N ALA A 87 9.41 -20.32 37.02
CA ALA A 87 9.58 -19.16 37.90
C ALA A 87 11.03 -19.06 38.38
N ARG A 88 11.48 -17.86 38.77
CA ARG A 88 12.84 -17.68 39.29
C ARG A 88 13.03 -18.40 40.63
N PRO A 89 14.28 -18.75 41.00
CA PRO A 89 14.56 -19.32 42.32
C PRO A 89 14.11 -18.36 43.43
N GLY A 90 13.11 -18.77 44.22
CA GLY A 90 12.52 -17.97 45.30
C GLY A 90 11.20 -17.26 44.95
N GLU A 91 10.71 -17.40 43.72
CA GLU A 91 9.42 -16.85 43.28
C GLU A 91 8.30 -17.91 43.37
N THR A 92 7.12 -17.52 43.84
CA THR A 92 5.97 -18.44 44.01
C THR A 92 5.11 -18.42 42.75
N LEU A 93 5.15 -19.50 41.96
CA LEU A 93 4.28 -19.67 40.80
C LEU A 93 2.81 -19.86 41.27
N VAL A 94 1.96 -18.86 41.02
CA VAL A 94 0.52 -18.95 41.28
C VAL A 94 -0.18 -19.38 40.00
N VAL A 95 -0.55 -20.65 39.92
CA VAL A 95 -1.42 -21.16 38.84
C VAL A 95 -2.87 -21.01 39.28
N PRO A 96 -3.67 -20.11 38.68
CA PRO A 96 -5.09 -20.04 38.98
C PRO A 96 -5.76 -21.32 38.50
N LEU A 97 -6.09 -22.19 39.45
CA LEU A 97 -7.06 -23.25 39.23
C LEU A 97 -8.39 -22.54 39.02
N ALA A 98 -8.87 -22.48 37.78
CA ALA A 98 -10.26 -22.13 37.53
C ALA A 98 -11.09 -23.08 38.39
N ALA A 99 -11.84 -22.55 39.36
CA ALA A 99 -12.76 -23.36 40.12
C ALA A 99 -13.63 -24.07 39.09
N THR A 100 -13.58 -25.41 39.09
CA THR A 100 -14.51 -26.22 38.30
C THR A 100 -15.88 -25.77 38.74
N MET A 101 -16.51 -24.89 37.96
CA MET A 101 -17.90 -24.54 38.13
C MET A 101 -18.59 -25.90 38.13
N THR A 102 -19.17 -26.29 39.26
CA THR A 102 -20.04 -27.47 39.30
C THR A 102 -21.01 -27.27 38.14
N PRO A 103 -21.04 -28.14 37.12
CA PRO A 103 -21.89 -27.91 35.97
C PRO A 103 -23.30 -27.78 36.50
N THR A 104 -23.86 -26.58 36.39
CA THR A 104 -25.30 -26.40 36.59
C THR A 104 -25.96 -27.35 35.60
N PRO A 105 -26.87 -28.25 36.02
CA PRO A 105 -27.52 -29.15 35.09
C PRO A 105 -28.21 -28.31 34.02
N THR A 106 -27.65 -28.31 32.81
CA THR A 106 -28.28 -27.72 31.64
C THR A 106 -29.62 -28.42 31.48
N PRO A 107 -30.77 -27.70 31.47
CA PRO A 107 -32.04 -28.35 31.17
C PRO A 107 -31.91 -29.02 29.81
N LEU A 108 -32.23 -30.31 29.76
CA LEU A 108 -32.20 -31.10 28.54
C LEU A 108 -33.09 -30.39 27.51
N PRO A 109 -32.54 -29.94 26.37
CA PRO A 109 -33.36 -29.29 25.36
C PRO A 109 -34.44 -30.29 24.90
N GLU A 110 -35.69 -29.86 24.98
CA GLU A 110 -36.81 -30.58 24.40
C GLU A 110 -36.53 -30.71 22.89
N LEU A 111 -36.34 -31.94 22.42
CA LEU A 111 -36.05 -32.26 21.03
C LEU A 111 -37.26 -31.85 20.19
N THR A 112 -37.26 -30.61 19.73
CA THR A 112 -38.15 -30.17 18.67
C THR A 112 -37.68 -30.89 17.42
N PRO A 113 -38.54 -31.62 16.67
CA PRO A 113 -38.11 -32.29 15.45
C PRO A 113 -37.51 -31.26 14.51
N ASP A 114 -36.21 -31.42 14.29
CA ASP A 114 -35.40 -30.55 13.47
C ASP A 114 -35.81 -30.75 12.01
N ASN A 115 -36.69 -29.87 11.52
CA ASN A 115 -37.05 -29.80 10.10
C ASN A 115 -35.99 -29.02 9.30
N THR A 116 -34.73 -29.02 9.73
CA THR A 116 -33.63 -28.46 8.96
C THR A 116 -33.41 -29.35 7.73
N PRO A 117 -33.63 -28.83 6.49
CA PRO A 117 -33.34 -29.60 5.30
C PRO A 117 -31.87 -29.99 5.34
N ALA A 118 -31.59 -31.30 5.24
CA ALA A 118 -30.25 -31.83 5.24
C ALA A 118 -29.41 -31.05 4.21
N SER A 119 -28.43 -30.28 4.70
CA SER A 119 -27.52 -29.52 3.86
C SER A 119 -26.88 -30.47 2.86
N LYS A 120 -27.06 -30.22 1.55
CA LYS A 120 -26.49 -31.07 0.50
C LYS A 120 -24.99 -31.24 0.76
N PRO A 121 -24.44 -32.46 0.66
CA PRO A 121 -23.02 -32.69 0.84
C PRO A 121 -22.23 -31.84 -0.16
N PHE A 122 -21.11 -31.27 0.30
CA PHE A 122 -20.28 -30.30 -0.43
C PHE A 122 -20.00 -30.73 -1.88
N TRP A 123 -19.69 -32.00 -2.10
CA TRP A 123 -19.45 -32.58 -3.43
C TRP A 123 -20.62 -32.37 -4.42
N VAL A 124 -21.87 -32.45 -3.98
CA VAL A 124 -23.05 -32.23 -4.83
C VAL A 124 -23.16 -30.78 -5.26
N GLN A 125 -22.74 -29.85 -4.40
CA GLN A 125 -22.70 -28.41 -4.72
C GLN A 125 -21.66 -28.13 -5.81
N TRP A 126 -20.49 -28.77 -5.75
CA TRP A 126 -19.46 -28.65 -6.78
C TRP A 126 -19.87 -29.27 -8.11
N TRP A 127 -20.54 -30.41 -8.08
CA TRP A 127 -21.02 -31.06 -9.30
C TRP A 127 -22.07 -30.22 -10.03
N GLN A 128 -23.03 -29.64 -9.30
CA GLN A 128 -24.02 -28.71 -9.87
C GLN A 128 -23.35 -27.44 -10.43
N ALA A 129 -22.33 -26.91 -9.75
CA ALA A 129 -21.59 -25.75 -10.25
C ALA A 129 -20.84 -26.03 -11.57
N LEU A 130 -20.42 -27.28 -11.78
CA LEU A 130 -19.61 -27.64 -12.95
C LEU A 130 -20.45 -28.08 -14.16
N PHE A 131 -21.65 -28.62 -13.93
CA PHE A 131 -22.48 -29.20 -14.99
C PHE A 131 -23.89 -28.59 -15.13
N GLY A 132 -24.31 -27.70 -14.24
CA GLY A 132 -25.69 -27.19 -14.21
C GLY A 132 -26.70 -28.28 -13.78
N GLU A 133 -27.91 -27.88 -13.43
CA GLU A 133 -28.97 -28.80 -12.93
C GLU A 133 -29.30 -29.96 -13.88
#